data_AF-A0A521P4T4-F1
#
_entry.id   AF-A0A521P4T4-F1
#
_cell.length_a   1.000
_cell.length_b   1.000
_cell.length_c   1.000
_cell.angle_alpha   90.00
_cell.angle_beta   90.00
_cell.angle_gamma   90.00
#
_symmetry.space_group_name_H-M   'P 1'
#
loop_
_entity.id
_entity.type
_entity.pdbx_description
1 polymer ?
#
loop_
_entity_poly.entity_id
_entity_poly.type
_entity_poly.pdbx_seq_one_letter_code
_entity_poly.pdbx_strand_id
1 'polypeptide(L)'
;MKRVRRMQAVLALSVLWALFLGLLPGAARAQDQADREPGLQQGPEGAGCRISKNAHRLALTQRHEFNGIRVFYALEGPHALYTGVDLNGNGVPDMVEDAALHLDTVRRIYLANGFRDPLRSPRFRQAETIDIDLLNFDAYSPGVADKRGLSFSAVIRYPGSSARADRCTLSIAINAALAGNHERVKDYLIPHELFHLFQYGHAMFRASWYLEGMAKWAEWVTLAENRRNPTLWSTPLPATPTELRARVFANPNPYDVRHFWNRLAELAKAGEPPMAMPDELRARRFADGSPVVRDEIWRGHALMLRILQAFGEETEAVARERGLPPYQWPDADQRDTAHNPRLMRVVQRAMAASGVRHNDEIARFLAIDPAAANQN
;
A
#
# COMPACT_ATOMS: atom_id res chain seq x y z
N MET A 1 -14.81 -8.51 -63.02
CA MET A 1 -13.49 -9.20 -62.91
C MET A 1 -12.48 -8.21 -62.35
N LYS A 2 -12.04 -8.39 -61.09
CA LYS A 2 -10.64 -8.70 -60.70
C LYS A 2 -9.65 -7.61 -61.17
N ARG A 3 -8.90 -6.87 -60.34
CA ARG A 3 -8.25 -7.16 -59.05
C ARG A 3 -7.96 -5.85 -58.30
N VAL A 4 -8.01 -5.97 -56.98
CA VAL A 4 -7.84 -4.95 -55.95
C VAL A 4 -6.36 -4.70 -55.63
N ARG A 5 -6.04 -3.43 -55.42
CA ARG A 5 -4.82 -2.86 -54.82
C ARG A 5 -4.45 -3.56 -53.51
N ARG A 6 -3.18 -3.95 -53.31
CA ARG A 6 -2.53 -4.10 -52.00
C ARG A 6 -1.05 -4.47 -52.21
N MET A 7 -0.15 -3.52 -51.97
CA MET A 7 1.21 -3.74 -51.45
C MET A 7 1.98 -2.41 -51.40
N GLN A 8 1.50 -1.45 -50.60
CA GLN A 8 2.33 -0.39 -49.99
C GLN A 8 1.60 0.11 -48.74
N ALA A 9 1.50 -0.74 -47.72
CA ALA A 9 0.96 -0.39 -46.40
C ALA A 9 1.51 -1.37 -45.35
N VAL A 10 2.83 -1.35 -45.12
CA VAL A 10 3.45 -2.12 -44.00
C VAL A 10 4.53 -1.33 -43.23
N LEU A 11 4.95 -0.12 -43.64
CA LEU A 11 6.05 0.56 -42.93
C LEU A 11 5.77 1.97 -42.40
N ALA A 12 4.51 2.40 -42.33
CA ALA A 12 4.16 3.74 -41.81
C ALA A 12 3.11 3.73 -40.67
N LEU A 13 2.76 2.57 -40.11
CA LEU A 13 1.77 2.47 -39.02
C LEU A 13 2.35 1.99 -37.66
N SER A 14 3.67 1.83 -37.56
CA SER A 14 4.33 1.34 -36.33
C SER A 14 5.02 2.44 -35.51
N VAL A 15 5.08 3.67 -36.03
CA VAL A 15 5.80 4.79 -35.40
C VAL A 15 4.85 5.90 -34.93
N LEU A 16 3.57 5.87 -35.32
CA LEU A 16 2.58 6.90 -34.97
C LEU A 16 1.64 6.53 -33.80
N TRP A 17 1.81 5.36 -33.18
CA TRP A 17 1.08 4.99 -31.95
C TRP A 17 1.89 5.24 -30.66
N ALA A 18 3.19 5.47 -30.76
CA ALA A 18 4.07 5.74 -29.62
C ALA A 18 4.20 7.25 -29.30
N LEU A 19 3.60 8.14 -30.10
CA LEU A 19 3.74 9.60 -29.98
C LEU A 19 2.51 10.33 -29.42
N PHE A 20 1.47 9.60 -28.97
CA PHE A 20 0.25 10.20 -28.39
C PHE A 20 -0.06 9.79 -26.95
N LEU A 21 0.86 9.09 -26.27
CA LEU A 21 0.77 8.77 -24.83
C LEU A 21 1.79 9.51 -23.96
N GLY A 22 2.66 10.32 -24.57
CA GLY A 22 3.48 11.28 -23.83
C GLY A 22 2.70 12.58 -23.65
N LEU A 23 2.29 12.87 -22.41
CA LEU A 23 1.53 14.05 -21.92
C LEU A 23 0.07 13.76 -21.54
N LEU A 24 -0.14 12.83 -20.60
CA LEU A 24 -1.21 13.01 -19.62
C LEU A 24 -0.57 13.03 -18.22
N PRO A 25 -0.57 14.17 -17.52
CA PRO A 25 -0.20 14.25 -16.09
C PRO A 25 -1.20 13.50 -15.17
N GLY A 26 -1.99 12.56 -15.70
CA GLY A 26 -3.25 12.11 -15.13
C GLY A 26 -3.14 11.00 -14.10
N ALA A 27 -2.21 10.05 -14.23
CA ALA A 27 -2.16 8.90 -13.33
C ALA A 27 -1.77 9.29 -11.89
N ALA A 28 -0.76 10.15 -11.73
CA ALA A 28 -0.37 10.67 -10.41
C ALA A 28 -1.43 11.62 -9.82
N ARG A 29 -2.16 12.37 -10.67
CA ARG A 29 -3.17 13.36 -10.26
C ARG A 29 -4.54 12.72 -9.93
N ALA A 30 -4.86 11.56 -10.50
CA ALA A 30 -6.05 10.77 -10.17
C ALA A 30 -5.92 10.10 -8.78
N GLN A 31 -4.72 9.62 -8.44
CA GLN A 31 -4.42 9.12 -7.10
C GLN A 31 -4.48 10.24 -6.03
N ASP A 32 -4.18 11.48 -6.42
CA ASP A 32 -4.06 12.65 -5.54
C ASP A 32 -5.39 13.10 -4.91
N GLN A 33 -6.53 12.82 -5.57
CA GLN A 33 -7.87 13.05 -5.03
C GLN A 33 -8.48 11.81 -4.35
N ALA A 34 -7.96 10.63 -4.65
CA ALA A 34 -8.51 9.33 -4.26
C ALA A 34 -8.35 9.00 -2.77
N ASP A 35 -7.22 9.39 -2.18
CA ASP A 35 -6.86 9.01 -0.80
C ASP A 35 -7.28 10.08 0.22
N ARG A 36 -7.90 11.18 -0.26
CA ARG A 36 -8.51 12.21 0.58
C ARG A 36 -9.92 11.78 0.92
N GLU A 37 -10.23 11.75 2.21
CA GLU A 37 -11.58 11.46 2.68
C GLU A 37 -12.57 12.57 2.21
N PRO A 38 -13.61 12.23 1.42
CA PRO A 38 -14.69 13.15 1.07
C PRO A 38 -15.48 13.60 2.29
N GLY A 39 -15.95 14.85 2.29
CA GLY A 39 -16.79 15.37 3.39
C GLY A 39 -16.03 15.59 4.71
N LEU A 40 -14.69 15.60 4.66
CA LEU A 40 -13.84 15.96 5.79
C LEU A 40 -14.04 17.43 6.16
N GLN A 41 -14.43 17.69 7.41
CA GLN A 41 -14.50 19.05 7.93
C GLN A 41 -13.11 19.51 8.38
N GLN A 42 -12.72 20.74 8.03
CA GLN A 42 -11.44 21.30 8.45
C GLN A 42 -11.48 21.62 9.95
N GLY A 43 -10.65 20.94 10.71
CA GLY A 43 -10.09 21.42 11.98
C GLY A 43 -8.59 21.73 11.78
N PRO A 44 -7.93 22.42 12.72
CA PRO A 44 -6.49 22.64 12.61
C PRO A 44 -5.77 21.32 12.36
N GLU A 45 -4.80 21.29 11.44
CA GLU A 45 -3.96 20.10 11.29
C GLU A 45 -3.31 19.78 12.65
N GLY A 46 -3.45 18.55 13.12
CA GLY A 46 -2.98 18.13 14.45
C GLY A 46 -3.91 18.42 15.64
N ALA A 47 -5.06 19.08 15.47
CA ALA A 47 -6.04 19.27 16.53
C ALA A 47 -7.13 18.19 16.47
N GLY A 48 -6.91 17.10 17.18
CA GLY A 48 -7.94 16.08 17.37
C GLY A 48 -8.30 15.26 16.13
N CYS A 49 -9.17 14.30 16.37
CA CYS A 49 -9.64 13.35 15.39
C CYS A 49 -10.66 14.03 14.48
N ARG A 50 -10.40 14.02 13.17
CA ARG A 50 -11.16 14.82 12.20
C ARG A 50 -12.56 14.26 12.04
N ILE A 51 -13.53 15.14 11.81
CA ILE A 51 -14.92 14.74 11.54
C ILE A 51 -15.10 14.58 10.04
N SER A 52 -15.66 13.44 9.62
CA SER A 52 -16.15 13.24 8.26
C SER A 52 -17.67 13.04 8.27
N LYS A 53 -18.36 13.70 7.34
CA LYS A 53 -19.80 13.50 7.06
C LYS A 53 -20.02 12.76 5.75
N ASN A 54 -19.07 11.91 5.34
CA ASN A 54 -19.17 11.15 4.09
C ASN A 54 -20.41 10.25 4.08
N ALA A 55 -21.39 10.60 3.24
CA ALA A 55 -22.66 9.88 3.15
C ALA A 55 -22.48 8.39 2.77
N HIS A 56 -21.49 8.04 1.95
CA HIS A 56 -21.22 6.67 1.54
C HIS A 56 -20.79 5.79 2.73
N ARG A 57 -19.92 6.30 3.60
CA ARG A 57 -19.46 5.58 4.79
C ARG A 57 -20.50 5.55 5.91
N LEU A 58 -21.34 6.58 5.99
CA LEU A 58 -22.49 6.62 6.90
C LEU A 58 -23.60 5.65 6.47
N ALA A 59 -23.69 5.31 5.18
CA ALA A 59 -24.64 4.33 4.65
C ALA A 59 -24.25 2.87 4.95
N LEU A 60 -23.02 2.61 5.41
CA LEU A 60 -22.60 1.28 5.87
C LEU A 60 -23.13 1.02 7.28
N THR A 61 -24.30 0.41 7.37
CA THR A 61 -25.04 0.21 8.62
C THR A 61 -24.75 -1.12 9.30
N GLN A 62 -24.21 -2.10 8.57
CA GLN A 62 -23.81 -3.39 9.14
C GLN A 62 -22.38 -3.33 9.67
N ARG A 63 -22.11 -4.08 10.73
CA ARG A 63 -20.79 -4.16 11.37
C ARG A 63 -20.48 -5.59 11.81
N HIS A 64 -19.29 -6.05 11.46
CA HIS A 64 -18.63 -7.19 12.09
C HIS A 64 -17.40 -6.70 12.87
N GLU A 65 -17.08 -7.33 13.99
CA GLU A 65 -15.92 -6.97 14.82
C GLU A 65 -15.13 -8.21 15.24
N PHE A 66 -13.82 -8.17 15.01
CA PHE A 66 -12.89 -9.25 15.34
C PHE A 66 -11.58 -8.68 15.88
N ASN A 67 -11.21 -9.01 17.13
CA ASN A 67 -9.97 -8.54 17.78
C ASN A 67 -9.73 -7.02 17.68
N GLY A 68 -10.79 -6.22 17.80
CA GLY A 68 -10.73 -4.76 17.74
C GLY A 68 -10.65 -4.17 16.32
N ILE A 69 -10.77 -5.00 15.29
CA ILE A 69 -10.93 -4.60 13.89
C ILE A 69 -12.41 -4.60 13.56
N ARG A 70 -12.89 -3.52 12.94
CA ARG A 70 -14.31 -3.36 12.61
C ARG A 70 -14.48 -3.34 11.10
N VAL A 71 -15.36 -4.17 10.57
CA VAL A 71 -15.70 -4.19 9.15
C VAL A 71 -17.09 -3.64 8.97
N PHE A 72 -17.22 -2.57 8.21
CA PHE A 72 -18.49 -1.92 7.88
C PHE A 72 -18.89 -2.27 6.47
N TYR A 73 -20.15 -2.66 6.30
CA TYR A 73 -20.67 -3.15 5.02
C TYR A 73 -22.16 -2.85 4.87
N ALA A 74 -22.68 -3.11 3.68
CA ALA A 74 -24.10 -3.08 3.36
C ALA A 74 -24.49 -4.34 2.59
N LEU A 75 -25.69 -4.86 2.83
CA LEU A 75 -26.25 -5.99 2.09
C LEU A 75 -27.13 -5.54 0.92
N GLU A 76 -27.57 -4.28 0.96
CA GLU A 76 -28.46 -3.68 -0.02
C GLU A 76 -27.99 -2.27 -0.40
N GLY A 77 -28.53 -1.74 -1.50
CA GLY A 77 -28.24 -0.40 -1.97
C GLY A 77 -26.90 -0.28 -2.70
N PRO A 78 -26.41 0.96 -2.92
CA PRO A 78 -25.27 1.22 -3.81
C PRO A 78 -23.95 0.56 -3.39
N HIS A 79 -23.79 0.25 -2.09
CA HIS A 79 -22.59 -0.37 -1.52
C HIS A 79 -22.82 -1.84 -1.11
N ALA A 80 -23.86 -2.48 -1.63
CA ALA A 80 -24.10 -3.89 -1.41
C ALA A 80 -22.86 -4.73 -1.81
N LEU A 81 -22.56 -5.75 -1.02
CA LEU A 81 -21.53 -6.72 -1.38
C LEU A 81 -21.90 -7.42 -2.69
N TYR A 82 -20.92 -7.67 -3.56
CA TYR A 82 -21.15 -8.44 -4.78
C TYR A 82 -21.52 -9.91 -4.49
N THR A 83 -21.19 -10.39 -3.29
CA THR A 83 -21.49 -11.74 -2.80
C THR A 83 -22.00 -11.68 -1.36
N GLY A 84 -23.06 -12.43 -1.09
CA GLY A 84 -23.61 -12.66 0.25
C GLY A 84 -23.35 -14.07 0.77
N VAL A 85 -22.36 -14.78 0.18
CA VAL A 85 -21.98 -16.13 0.60
C VAL A 85 -21.55 -16.12 2.07
N ASP A 86 -22.09 -17.08 2.82
CA ASP A 86 -21.81 -17.38 4.22
C ASP A 86 -21.69 -18.92 4.30
N LEU A 87 -20.49 -19.46 4.08
CA LEU A 87 -20.29 -20.90 3.96
C LEU A 87 -20.41 -21.62 5.30
N ASN A 88 -20.09 -20.94 6.41
CA ASN A 88 -20.09 -21.51 7.74
C ASN A 88 -21.42 -21.28 8.50
N GLY A 89 -22.34 -20.49 7.93
CA GLY A 89 -23.68 -20.24 8.45
C GLY A 89 -23.69 -19.37 9.71
N ASN A 90 -22.67 -18.53 9.93
CA ASN A 90 -22.54 -17.72 11.14
C ASN A 90 -23.34 -16.39 11.07
N GLY A 91 -23.99 -16.11 9.94
CA GLY A 91 -24.77 -14.90 9.70
C GLY A 91 -23.94 -13.69 9.22
N VAL A 92 -22.65 -13.88 8.94
CA VAL A 92 -21.72 -12.86 8.44
C VAL A 92 -21.23 -13.31 7.06
N PRO A 93 -21.32 -12.47 6.01
CA PRO A 93 -20.77 -12.83 4.72
C PRO A 93 -19.27 -13.12 4.81
N ASP A 94 -18.80 -14.18 4.17
CA ASP A 94 -17.41 -14.66 4.26
C ASP A 94 -16.40 -13.54 3.93
N MET A 95 -16.69 -12.70 2.92
CA MET A 95 -15.83 -11.56 2.55
C MET A 95 -15.60 -10.58 3.70
N VAL A 96 -16.59 -10.43 4.60
CA VAL A 96 -16.55 -9.54 5.76
C VAL A 96 -15.66 -10.13 6.86
N GLU A 97 -15.89 -11.38 7.26
CA GLU A 97 -15.10 -12.01 8.32
C GLU A 97 -13.67 -12.32 7.87
N ASP A 98 -13.48 -12.75 6.61
CA ASP A 98 -12.16 -13.05 6.06
C ASP A 98 -11.30 -11.78 5.98
N ALA A 99 -11.90 -10.61 5.66
CA ALA A 99 -11.18 -9.34 5.67
C ALA A 99 -10.69 -8.98 7.08
N ALA A 100 -11.53 -9.15 8.11
CA ALA A 100 -11.18 -8.87 9.49
C ALA A 100 -10.08 -9.84 9.99
N LEU A 101 -10.25 -11.13 9.72
CA LEU A 101 -9.31 -12.19 10.07
C LEU A 101 -7.95 -11.97 9.39
N HIS A 102 -7.94 -11.65 8.10
CA HIS A 102 -6.69 -11.41 7.38
C HIS A 102 -5.96 -10.19 7.93
N LEU A 103 -6.68 -9.10 8.22
CA LEU A 103 -6.08 -7.87 8.74
C LEU A 103 -5.45 -8.14 10.11
N ASP A 104 -6.17 -8.83 11.01
CA ASP A 104 -5.63 -9.22 12.32
C ASP A 104 -4.37 -10.08 12.16
N THR A 105 -4.42 -11.06 11.26
CA THR A 105 -3.31 -11.99 11.03
C THR A 105 -2.07 -11.24 10.55
N VAL A 106 -2.20 -10.42 9.50
CA VAL A 106 -1.08 -9.66 8.93
C VAL A 106 -0.54 -8.66 9.95
N ARG A 107 -1.42 -7.92 10.64
CA ARG A 107 -1.00 -6.98 11.68
C ARG A 107 -0.17 -7.70 12.75
N ARG A 108 -0.63 -8.84 13.26
CA ARG A 108 0.09 -9.61 14.28
C ARG A 108 1.43 -10.15 13.77
N ILE A 109 1.54 -10.55 12.51
CA ILE A 109 2.82 -10.93 11.89
C ILE A 109 3.77 -9.72 11.85
N TYR A 110 3.31 -8.56 11.37
CA TYR A 110 4.14 -7.35 11.35
C TYR A 110 4.64 -6.98 12.76
N LEU A 111 3.77 -7.03 13.77
CA LEU A 111 4.14 -6.75 15.16
C LEU A 111 5.18 -7.75 15.70
N ALA A 112 5.00 -9.05 15.43
CA ALA A 112 5.96 -10.08 15.83
C ALA A 112 7.36 -9.86 15.20
N ASN A 113 7.41 -9.23 14.02
CA ASN A 113 8.64 -8.88 13.32
C ASN A 113 9.15 -7.46 13.61
N GLY A 114 8.63 -6.80 14.65
CA GLY A 114 9.16 -5.54 15.19
C GLY A 114 8.64 -4.27 14.52
N PHE A 115 7.69 -4.37 13.59
CA PHE A 115 7.05 -3.18 13.02
C PHE A 115 6.20 -2.49 14.09
N ARG A 116 6.29 -1.15 14.17
CA ARG A 116 5.47 -0.37 15.09
C ARG A 116 4.02 -0.35 14.62
N ASP A 117 3.13 -0.78 15.49
CA ASP A 117 1.68 -0.71 15.29
C ASP A 117 1.22 0.70 14.87
N PRO A 118 0.44 0.86 13.78
CA PRO A 118 -0.11 2.16 13.40
C PRO A 118 -0.88 2.82 14.54
N LEU A 119 -1.65 2.07 15.35
CA LEU A 119 -2.40 2.63 16.48
C LEU A 119 -1.49 3.14 17.62
N ARG A 120 -0.22 2.75 17.63
CA ARG A 120 0.79 3.22 18.58
C ARG A 120 1.74 4.26 17.99
N SER A 121 1.51 4.68 16.75
CA SER A 121 2.29 5.75 16.12
C SER A 121 1.95 7.11 16.76
N PRO A 122 2.96 7.99 17.00
CA PRO A 122 2.71 9.37 17.42
C PRO A 122 1.76 10.15 16.50
N ARG A 123 1.79 9.84 15.20
CA ARG A 123 0.91 10.42 14.17
C ARG A 123 -0.56 10.04 14.37
N PHE A 124 -0.81 8.81 14.79
CA PHE A 124 -2.15 8.22 14.87
C PHE A 124 -2.61 7.95 16.30
N ARG A 125 -1.98 8.57 17.30
CA ARG A 125 -2.23 8.34 18.74
C ARG A 125 -3.68 8.54 19.21
N GLN A 126 -4.52 9.14 18.38
CA GLN A 126 -5.94 9.37 18.65
C GLN A 126 -6.84 8.28 18.08
N ALA A 127 -6.32 7.43 17.19
CA ALA A 127 -7.08 6.32 16.65
C ALA A 127 -7.19 5.21 17.69
N GLU A 128 -8.39 4.67 17.85
CA GLU A 128 -8.67 3.58 18.76
C GLU A 128 -8.81 2.24 18.03
N THR A 129 -9.17 2.28 16.75
CA THR A 129 -9.44 1.11 15.90
C THR A 129 -8.86 1.27 14.51
N ILE A 130 -8.75 0.14 13.81
CA ILE A 130 -8.60 0.11 12.36
C ILE A 130 -9.91 -0.43 11.79
N ASP A 131 -10.53 0.35 10.92
CA ASP A 131 -11.77 0.02 10.24
C ASP A 131 -11.49 -0.45 8.82
N ILE A 132 -12.27 -1.43 8.36
CA ILE A 132 -12.37 -1.83 6.95
C ILE A 132 -13.74 -1.41 6.45
N ASP A 133 -13.77 -0.65 5.35
CA ASP A 133 -15.01 -0.17 4.76
C ASP A 133 -15.24 -0.84 3.41
N LEU A 134 -16.24 -1.72 3.34
CA LEU A 134 -16.63 -2.41 2.13
C LEU A 134 -17.55 -1.49 1.32
N LEU A 135 -16.98 -0.83 0.30
CA LEU A 135 -17.63 0.21 -0.49
C LEU A 135 -17.68 -0.19 -1.95
N ASN A 136 -18.77 0.12 -2.64
CA ASN A 136 -18.76 0.23 -4.10
C ASN A 136 -17.98 1.50 -4.52
N PHE A 137 -16.84 1.34 -5.18
CA PHE A 137 -15.98 2.45 -5.57
C PHE A 137 -16.55 3.28 -6.73
N ASP A 138 -17.32 2.68 -7.64
CA ASP A 138 -18.02 3.41 -8.70
C ASP A 138 -19.00 4.42 -8.11
N ALA A 139 -19.70 4.02 -7.04
CA ALA A 139 -20.62 4.89 -6.31
C ALA A 139 -19.89 5.89 -5.41
N TYR A 140 -18.73 5.52 -4.86
CA TYR A 140 -17.99 6.34 -3.90
C TYR A 140 -17.32 7.56 -4.53
N SER A 141 -16.61 7.38 -5.65
CA SER A 141 -16.00 8.48 -6.40
C SER A 141 -15.50 8.01 -7.78
N PRO A 142 -15.75 8.75 -8.87
CA PRO A 142 -15.24 8.42 -10.20
C PRO A 142 -13.72 8.25 -10.27
N GLY A 143 -12.96 8.95 -9.42
CA GLY A 143 -11.50 8.91 -9.40
C GLY A 143 -10.90 7.62 -8.81
N VAL A 144 -11.73 6.73 -8.26
CA VAL A 144 -11.28 5.46 -7.66
C VAL A 144 -12.04 4.24 -8.17
N ALA A 145 -12.91 4.41 -9.17
CA ALA A 145 -13.73 3.34 -9.74
C ALA A 145 -12.91 2.10 -10.16
N ASP A 146 -11.71 2.30 -10.69
CA ASP A 146 -10.80 1.25 -11.14
C ASP A 146 -9.93 0.64 -10.03
N LYS A 147 -9.99 1.21 -8.82
CA LYS A 147 -9.23 0.73 -7.66
C LYS A 147 -9.91 -0.46 -7.00
N ARG A 148 -9.09 -1.22 -6.28
CA ARG A 148 -9.51 -2.44 -5.54
C ARG A 148 -9.52 -2.22 -4.04
N GLY A 149 -8.62 -1.35 -3.56
CA GLY A 149 -8.49 -0.94 -2.18
C GLY A 149 -7.99 0.51 -2.09
N LEU A 150 -8.13 1.08 -0.91
CA LEU A 150 -7.69 2.42 -0.54
C LEU A 150 -7.27 2.44 0.92
N SER A 151 -6.27 3.26 1.24
CA SER A 151 -5.81 3.46 2.61
C SER A 151 -5.80 4.93 2.97
N PHE A 152 -6.42 5.29 4.10
CA PHE A 152 -6.60 6.68 4.50
C PHE A 152 -5.55 7.08 5.52
N SER A 153 -4.87 8.19 5.23
CA SER A 153 -3.72 8.68 6.00
C SER A 153 -4.07 9.59 7.19
N ALA A 154 -5.36 9.74 7.51
CA ALA A 154 -5.87 10.61 8.57
C ALA A 154 -6.70 9.80 9.59
N VAL A 155 -6.69 10.25 10.85
CA VAL A 155 -7.59 9.73 11.88
C VAL A 155 -8.92 10.45 11.80
N ILE A 156 -10.00 9.67 11.63
CA ILE A 156 -11.32 10.19 11.31
C ILE A 156 -12.35 9.57 12.25
N ARG A 157 -13.39 10.34 12.60
CA ARG A 157 -14.63 9.84 13.18
C ARG A 157 -15.83 10.27 12.33
N TYR A 158 -16.91 9.52 12.49
CA TYR A 158 -18.13 9.64 11.68
C TYR A 158 -19.35 9.87 12.58
N PRO A 159 -19.55 11.12 13.07
CA PRO A 159 -20.72 11.44 13.88
C PRO A 159 -22.00 11.13 13.12
N GLY A 160 -22.98 10.55 13.82
CA GLY A 160 -24.28 10.19 13.24
C GLY A 160 -24.35 8.75 12.70
N SER A 161 -23.25 7.99 12.68
CA SER A 161 -23.30 6.55 12.47
C SER A 161 -23.38 5.81 13.80
N SER A 162 -24.54 5.21 14.09
CA SER A 162 -24.73 4.38 15.30
C SER A 162 -23.78 3.18 15.32
N ALA A 163 -23.55 2.55 14.17
CA ALA A 163 -22.64 1.41 14.04
C ALA A 163 -21.18 1.75 14.39
N ARG A 164 -20.74 2.99 14.13
CA ARG A 164 -19.35 3.42 14.37
C ARG A 164 -19.11 3.99 15.76
N ALA A 165 -20.18 4.33 16.49
CA ALA A 165 -20.15 4.87 17.84
C ALA A 165 -19.21 6.09 18.01
N ASP A 166 -19.09 6.92 16.96
CA ASP A 166 -18.23 8.13 16.91
C ASP A 166 -16.76 7.91 17.32
N ARG A 167 -16.26 6.67 17.22
CA ARG A 167 -14.87 6.33 17.56
C ARG A 167 -13.90 6.85 16.51
N CYS A 168 -12.76 7.30 16.98
CA CYS A 168 -11.67 7.74 16.12
C CYS A 168 -10.92 6.56 15.54
N THR A 169 -10.80 6.52 14.22
CA THR A 169 -10.33 5.33 13.51
C THR A 169 -9.30 5.66 12.44
N LEU A 170 -8.40 4.72 12.21
CA LEU A 170 -7.75 4.54 10.91
C LEU A 170 -8.68 3.74 10.02
N SER A 171 -8.61 3.93 8.71
CA SER A 171 -9.48 3.24 7.77
C SER A 171 -8.72 2.77 6.55
N ILE A 172 -9.06 1.57 6.11
CA ILE A 172 -8.89 1.12 4.73
C ILE A 172 -10.27 0.89 4.12
N ALA A 173 -10.39 1.06 2.81
CA ALA A 173 -11.59 0.70 2.07
C ALA A 173 -11.27 -0.36 1.02
N ILE A 174 -12.23 -1.23 0.77
CA ILE A 174 -12.12 -2.35 -0.18
C ILE A 174 -13.31 -2.27 -1.13
N ASN A 175 -13.05 -2.42 -2.42
CA ASN A 175 -14.09 -2.38 -3.44
C ASN A 175 -15.00 -3.62 -3.32
N ALA A 176 -16.16 -3.44 -2.71
CA ALA A 176 -17.10 -4.51 -2.39
C ALA A 176 -18.00 -4.91 -3.56
N ALA A 177 -18.06 -4.10 -4.61
CA ALA A 177 -18.89 -4.38 -5.79
C ALA A 177 -18.12 -5.15 -6.88
N LEU A 178 -16.79 -5.20 -6.81
CA LEU A 178 -15.95 -5.83 -7.82
C LEU A 178 -15.92 -7.35 -7.66
N ALA A 179 -16.38 -8.07 -8.68
CA ALA A 179 -16.32 -9.53 -8.70
C ALA A 179 -14.88 -10.07 -8.53
N GLY A 180 -14.76 -11.09 -7.70
CA GLY A 180 -13.48 -11.71 -7.34
C GLY A 180 -12.63 -10.89 -6.37
N ASN A 181 -13.14 -9.79 -5.80
CA ASN A 181 -12.37 -9.05 -4.80
C ASN A 181 -12.31 -9.78 -3.45
N HIS A 182 -13.22 -10.72 -3.14
CA HIS A 182 -13.08 -11.61 -1.98
C HIS A 182 -11.82 -12.48 -2.07
N GLU A 183 -11.52 -13.05 -3.24
CA GLU A 183 -10.27 -13.78 -3.44
C GLU A 183 -9.04 -12.88 -3.26
N ARG A 184 -9.12 -11.63 -3.72
CA ARG A 184 -8.03 -10.65 -3.54
C ARG A 184 -7.85 -10.21 -2.09
N VAL A 185 -8.94 -10.15 -1.33
CA VAL A 185 -8.92 -9.96 0.13
C VAL A 185 -8.17 -11.11 0.79
N LYS A 186 -8.43 -12.37 0.39
CA LYS A 186 -7.71 -13.55 0.89
C LYS A 186 -6.25 -13.60 0.43
N ASP A 187 -5.92 -12.95 -0.68
CA ASP A 187 -4.56 -12.95 -1.26
C ASP A 187 -3.69 -11.79 -0.76
N TYR A 188 -3.85 -10.61 -1.35
CA TYR A 188 -2.84 -9.55 -1.30
C TYR A 188 -3.39 -8.19 -0.85
N LEU A 189 -4.70 -7.98 -0.99
CA LEU A 189 -5.28 -6.65 -0.86
C LEU A 189 -5.20 -6.14 0.59
N ILE A 190 -5.49 -7.01 1.56
CA ILE A 190 -5.39 -6.64 2.98
C ILE A 190 -3.94 -6.34 3.39
N PRO A 191 -2.94 -7.20 3.08
CA PRO A 191 -1.55 -6.85 3.32
C PRO A 191 -1.12 -5.51 2.68
N HIS A 192 -1.51 -5.24 1.43
CA HIS A 192 -1.16 -4.01 0.69
C HIS A 192 -1.71 -2.76 1.38
N GLU A 193 -3.02 -2.72 1.63
CA GLU A 193 -3.68 -1.58 2.23
C GLU A 193 -3.27 -1.38 3.70
N LEU A 194 -3.16 -2.47 4.47
CA LEU A 194 -2.67 -2.36 5.84
C LEU A 194 -1.24 -1.79 5.87
N PHE A 195 -0.37 -2.18 4.95
CA PHE A 195 1.01 -1.71 4.93
C PHE A 195 1.12 -0.19 4.68
N HIS A 196 0.22 0.39 3.89
CA HIS A 196 0.13 1.85 3.76
C HIS A 196 -0.08 2.54 5.11
N LEU A 197 -0.91 1.98 6.01
CA LEU A 197 -1.08 2.52 7.37
C LEU A 197 0.23 2.45 8.18
N PHE A 198 1.02 1.38 8.01
CA PHE A 198 2.35 1.29 8.62
C PHE A 198 3.29 2.36 8.04
N GLN A 199 3.31 2.55 6.72
CA GLN A 199 4.13 3.57 6.06
C GLN A 199 3.76 4.98 6.54
N TYR A 200 2.47 5.32 6.56
CA TYR A 200 1.97 6.60 7.06
C TYR A 200 2.31 6.79 8.55
N GLY A 201 2.23 5.72 9.34
CA GLY A 201 2.57 5.73 10.76
C GLY A 201 4.06 5.92 11.05
N HIS A 202 4.94 5.70 10.07
CA HIS A 202 6.39 5.90 10.22
C HIS A 202 6.85 7.24 9.66
N ALA A 203 6.37 7.66 8.49
CA ALA A 203 6.92 8.79 7.76
C ALA A 203 5.85 9.67 7.10
N MET A 204 6.21 10.94 6.84
CA MET A 204 5.34 11.88 6.11
C MET A 204 5.52 11.83 4.59
N PHE A 205 6.58 11.18 4.10
CA PHE A 205 6.86 11.09 2.67
C PHE A 205 5.82 10.24 1.92
N ARG A 206 5.46 10.67 0.72
CA ARG A 206 4.48 10.03 -0.18
C ARG A 206 4.96 9.86 -1.61
N ALA A 207 6.27 9.66 -1.79
CA ALA A 207 6.77 9.26 -3.10
C ALA A 207 6.13 7.92 -3.52
N SER A 208 5.54 7.84 -4.71
CA SER A 208 4.77 6.67 -5.16
C SER A 208 5.63 5.40 -5.26
N TRP A 209 6.90 5.56 -5.67
CA TRP A 209 7.88 4.47 -5.73
C TRP A 209 8.14 3.85 -4.35
N TYR A 210 7.98 4.62 -3.28
CA TYR A 210 8.04 4.14 -1.90
C TYR A 210 6.70 3.55 -1.45
N LEU A 211 5.61 4.31 -1.53
CA LEU A 211 4.32 3.85 -1.00
C LEU A 211 3.84 2.58 -1.70
N GLU A 212 3.52 2.67 -2.99
CA GLU A 212 2.97 1.54 -3.74
C GLU A 212 4.00 0.45 -3.98
N GLY A 213 5.23 0.83 -4.32
CA GLY A 213 6.29 -0.13 -4.62
C GLY A 213 6.60 -1.03 -3.43
N MET A 214 6.68 -0.47 -2.22
CA MET A 214 6.98 -1.23 -1.01
C MET A 214 5.72 -1.93 -0.46
N ALA A 215 4.52 -1.36 -0.62
CA ALA A 215 3.27 -2.06 -0.31
C ALA A 215 3.10 -3.34 -1.15
N LYS A 216 3.53 -3.32 -2.42
CA LYS A 216 3.60 -4.53 -3.26
C LYS A 216 4.57 -5.60 -2.77
N TRP A 217 5.65 -5.22 -2.07
CA TRP A 217 6.51 -6.18 -1.39
C TRP A 217 5.78 -6.80 -0.17
N ALA A 218 5.01 -5.99 0.54
CA ALA A 218 4.28 -6.42 1.73
C ALA A 218 3.16 -7.43 1.43
N GLU A 219 2.64 -7.46 0.20
CA GLU A 219 1.68 -8.47 -0.30
C GLU A 219 2.11 -9.92 -0.04
N TRP A 220 3.42 -10.18 0.07
CA TRP A 220 3.97 -11.53 0.21
C TRP A 220 4.00 -12.06 1.65
N VAL A 221 3.58 -11.29 2.65
CA VAL A 221 3.67 -11.68 4.07
C VAL A 221 2.88 -12.97 4.42
N THR A 222 1.78 -13.23 3.73
CA THR A 222 0.93 -14.42 3.93
C THR A 222 0.83 -15.32 2.69
N LEU A 223 1.37 -14.87 1.56
CA LEU A 223 1.32 -15.61 0.30
C LEU A 223 2.43 -16.64 0.21
N ALA A 224 2.15 -17.75 -0.46
CA ALA A 224 3.19 -18.69 -0.84
C ALA A 224 4.12 -18.08 -1.88
N GLU A 225 5.41 -18.33 -1.76
CA GLU A 225 6.37 -17.88 -2.74
C GLU A 225 5.98 -18.33 -4.15
N ASN A 226 5.80 -17.35 -5.03
CA ASN A 226 5.40 -17.65 -6.38
C ASN A 226 6.60 -18.15 -7.21
N ARG A 227 6.84 -19.46 -7.18
CA ARG A 227 7.78 -20.13 -8.10
C ARG A 227 7.42 -19.94 -9.58
N ARG A 228 6.21 -19.48 -9.90
CA ARG A 228 5.74 -19.25 -11.28
C ARG A 228 6.14 -17.89 -11.84
N ASN A 229 6.67 -16.96 -11.03
CA ASN A 229 7.18 -15.69 -11.52
C ASN A 229 8.64 -15.45 -11.07
N PRO A 230 9.61 -16.17 -11.66
CA PRO A 230 11.01 -16.10 -11.24
C PRO A 230 11.62 -14.70 -11.39
N THR A 231 11.10 -13.87 -12.31
CA THR A 231 11.61 -12.50 -12.55
C THR A 231 11.25 -11.53 -11.42
N LEU A 232 10.26 -11.88 -10.59
CA LEU A 232 9.79 -11.04 -9.49
C LEU A 232 10.90 -10.69 -8.49
N TRP A 233 11.84 -11.61 -8.26
CA TRP A 233 12.95 -11.49 -7.30
C TRP A 233 14.32 -11.35 -7.97
N SER A 234 14.40 -11.60 -9.28
CA SER A 234 15.68 -11.68 -10.01
C SER A 234 15.99 -10.43 -10.85
N THR A 235 15.09 -9.44 -10.87
CA THR A 235 15.31 -8.19 -11.61
C THR A 235 16.42 -7.38 -10.91
N PRO A 236 17.59 -7.15 -11.55
CA PRO A 236 18.74 -6.54 -10.85
C PRO A 236 18.46 -5.12 -10.36
N LEU A 237 19.08 -4.70 -9.26
CA LEU A 237 19.05 -3.30 -8.81
C LEU A 237 19.53 -2.34 -9.91
N PRO A 238 19.07 -1.08 -9.92
CA PRO A 238 19.66 -0.06 -10.77
C PRO A 238 21.18 0.04 -10.54
N ALA A 239 21.95 0.13 -11.62
CA ALA A 239 23.41 0.25 -11.58
C ALA A 239 23.90 1.66 -11.96
N THR A 240 23.02 2.53 -12.46
CA THR A 240 23.34 3.90 -12.88
C THR A 240 22.26 4.89 -12.43
N PRO A 241 22.57 6.20 -12.34
CA PRO A 241 21.56 7.22 -12.07
C PRO A 241 20.39 7.20 -13.07
N THR A 242 20.67 6.95 -14.35
CA THR A 242 19.65 6.85 -15.40
C THR A 242 18.68 5.69 -15.15
N GLU A 243 19.21 4.52 -14.78
CA GLU A 243 18.38 3.37 -14.43
C GLU A 243 17.56 3.62 -13.17
N LEU A 244 18.17 4.24 -12.14
CA LEU A 244 17.48 4.57 -10.90
C LEU A 244 16.29 5.51 -11.16
N ARG A 245 16.49 6.52 -12.01
CA ARG A 245 15.42 7.43 -12.42
C ARG A 245 14.30 6.67 -13.15
N ALA A 246 14.64 5.98 -14.23
CA ALA A 246 13.65 5.35 -15.10
C ALA A 246 12.84 4.25 -14.40
N ARG A 247 13.48 3.47 -13.55
CA ARG A 247 12.89 2.26 -12.95
C ARG A 247 12.28 2.50 -11.58
N VAL A 248 12.71 3.56 -10.88
CA VAL A 248 12.26 3.87 -9.50
C VAL A 248 11.61 5.25 -9.44
N PHE A 249 12.37 6.35 -9.55
CA PHE A 249 11.85 7.69 -9.23
C PHE A 249 10.76 8.20 -10.18
N ALA A 250 10.93 7.96 -11.49
CA ALA A 250 10.05 8.45 -12.54
C ALA A 250 9.28 7.33 -13.25
N ASN A 251 9.20 6.14 -12.62
CA ASN A 251 8.50 5.01 -13.21
C ASN A 251 7.00 5.34 -13.32
N PRO A 252 6.40 5.29 -14.53
CA PRO A 252 4.99 5.60 -14.73
C PRO A 252 4.05 4.55 -14.13
N ASN A 253 4.55 3.33 -13.88
CA ASN A 253 3.81 2.28 -13.20
C ASN A 253 4.42 2.02 -11.81
N PRO A 254 3.88 2.66 -10.75
CA PRO A 254 4.44 2.52 -9.41
C PRO A 254 4.34 1.08 -8.88
N TYR A 255 3.45 0.24 -9.42
CA TYR A 255 3.39 -1.19 -9.07
C TYR A 255 4.58 -1.98 -9.63
N ASP A 256 5.20 -1.56 -10.73
CA ASP A 256 6.39 -2.23 -11.26
C ASP A 256 7.65 -1.90 -10.45
N VAL A 257 7.61 -0.83 -9.65
CA VAL A 257 8.68 -0.53 -8.68
C VAL A 257 8.83 -1.64 -7.63
N ARG A 258 7.83 -2.52 -7.45
CA ARG A 258 7.97 -3.71 -6.61
C ARG A 258 9.20 -4.55 -6.93
N HIS A 259 9.65 -4.57 -8.19
CA HIS A 259 10.85 -5.32 -8.58
C HIS A 259 12.11 -4.78 -7.90
N PHE A 260 12.19 -3.46 -7.66
CA PHE A 260 13.28 -2.85 -6.91
C PHE A 260 13.26 -3.30 -5.44
N TRP A 261 12.11 -3.20 -4.78
CA TRP A 261 11.95 -3.61 -3.37
C TRP A 261 12.15 -5.11 -3.17
N ASN A 262 11.59 -5.94 -4.04
CA ASN A 262 11.75 -7.39 -4.01
C ASN A 262 13.21 -7.80 -4.23
N ARG A 263 13.96 -7.09 -5.09
CA ARG A 263 15.38 -7.38 -5.28
C ARG A 263 16.21 -7.01 -4.05
N LEU A 264 15.93 -5.87 -3.42
CA LEU A 264 16.56 -5.50 -2.14
C LEU A 264 16.30 -6.57 -1.08
N ALA A 265 15.03 -6.98 -0.94
CA ALA A 265 14.62 -8.03 -0.03
C ALA A 265 15.34 -9.37 -0.30
N GLU A 266 15.42 -9.76 -1.57
CA GLU A 266 16.09 -10.98 -2.00
C GLU A 266 17.57 -11.00 -1.65
N LEU A 267 18.26 -9.89 -1.88
CA LEU A 267 19.68 -9.75 -1.60
C LEU A 267 19.94 -9.74 -0.08
N ALA A 268 19.06 -9.13 0.71
CA ALA A 268 19.22 -9.03 2.16
C ALA A 268 18.88 -10.31 2.92
N LYS A 269 17.99 -11.16 2.41
CA LYS A 269 17.42 -12.31 3.16
C LYS A 269 18.46 -13.24 3.79
N ALA A 270 19.64 -13.39 3.19
CA ALA A 270 20.68 -14.29 3.69
C ALA A 270 21.29 -13.81 5.03
N GLY A 271 21.21 -12.51 5.32
CA GLY A 271 21.70 -11.91 6.56
C GLY A 271 20.62 -11.64 7.60
N GLU A 272 19.37 -12.04 7.35
CA GLU A 272 18.23 -11.71 8.20
C GLU A 272 17.76 -12.91 9.05
N PRO A 273 17.16 -12.67 10.23
CA PRO A 273 16.47 -13.72 10.95
C PRO A 273 15.24 -14.20 10.15
N PRO A 274 14.83 -15.46 10.31
CA PRO A 274 13.54 -15.94 9.80
C PRO A 274 12.40 -15.05 10.26
N MET A 275 11.31 -15.01 9.48
CA MET A 275 10.10 -14.32 9.89
C MET A 275 9.59 -14.92 11.21
N ALA A 276 9.35 -14.07 12.20
CA ALA A 276 8.66 -14.46 13.42
C ALA A 276 7.19 -14.73 13.08
N MET A 277 6.75 -15.96 13.34
CA MET A 277 5.38 -16.42 13.10
C MET A 277 4.87 -17.14 14.36
N PRO A 278 3.94 -16.53 15.12
CA PRO A 278 3.27 -17.18 16.24
C PRO A 278 2.44 -18.40 15.79
N ASP A 279 2.44 -19.48 16.59
CA ASP A 279 1.79 -20.76 16.25
C ASP A 279 0.29 -20.60 16.00
N GLU A 280 -0.37 -19.76 16.77
CA GLU A 280 -1.80 -19.49 16.63
C GLU A 280 -2.17 -18.81 15.31
N LEU A 281 -1.22 -18.14 14.64
CA LEU A 281 -1.45 -17.55 13.32
C LEU A 281 -1.35 -18.60 12.21
N ARG A 282 -0.47 -19.61 12.34
CA ARG A 282 -0.32 -20.72 11.38
C ARG A 282 -1.61 -21.54 11.23
N ALA A 283 -2.35 -21.67 12.33
CA ALA A 283 -3.58 -22.46 12.37
C ALA A 283 -4.80 -21.76 11.76
N ARG A 284 -4.72 -20.46 11.46
CA ARG A 284 -5.87 -19.69 10.97
C ARG A 284 -6.32 -20.15 9.59
N ARG A 285 -7.64 -20.22 9.40
CA ARG A 285 -8.31 -20.57 8.14
C ARG A 285 -9.36 -19.53 7.82
N PHE A 286 -9.49 -19.22 6.54
CA PHE A 286 -10.63 -18.49 6.00
C PHE A 286 -11.91 -19.34 6.09
N ALA A 287 -13.06 -18.73 5.84
CA ALA A 287 -14.36 -19.41 5.90
C ALA A 287 -14.46 -20.65 4.98
N ASP A 288 -13.76 -20.63 3.84
CA ASP A 288 -13.66 -21.76 2.90
C ASP A 288 -12.69 -22.88 3.34
N GLY A 289 -12.07 -22.75 4.52
CA GLY A 289 -11.11 -23.70 5.07
C GLY A 289 -9.69 -23.56 4.51
N SER A 290 -9.43 -22.62 3.60
CA SER A 290 -8.08 -22.34 3.09
C SER A 290 -7.21 -21.64 4.13
N PRO A 291 -5.88 -21.86 4.14
CA PRO A 291 -4.99 -21.21 5.10
C PRO A 291 -4.84 -19.71 4.83
N VAL A 292 -4.88 -18.93 5.91
CA VAL A 292 -4.57 -17.49 5.86
C VAL A 292 -3.10 -17.28 5.57
N VAL A 293 -2.22 -17.97 6.29
CA VAL A 293 -0.77 -17.99 6.07
C VAL A 293 -0.42 -19.19 5.20
N ARG A 294 0.04 -18.95 3.97
CA ARG A 294 0.33 -20.00 2.99
C ARG A 294 1.81 -20.39 2.95
N ASP A 295 2.68 -19.55 3.49
CA ASP A 295 4.12 -19.79 3.65
C ASP A 295 4.67 -18.91 4.78
N GLU A 296 5.83 -19.28 5.31
CA GLU A 296 6.53 -18.60 6.40
C GLU A 296 7.75 -17.83 5.90
N ILE A 297 7.79 -17.52 4.61
CA ILE A 297 8.88 -16.76 3.99
C ILE A 297 8.42 -15.35 3.64
N TRP A 298 8.98 -14.38 4.35
CA TRP A 298 8.82 -12.95 4.04
C TRP A 298 10.19 -12.30 3.88
N ARG A 299 10.72 -12.35 2.65
CA ARG A 299 12.10 -11.95 2.34
C ARG A 299 12.34 -10.48 2.67
N GLY A 300 13.48 -10.16 3.30
CA GLY A 300 13.91 -8.78 3.50
C GLY A 300 13.14 -8.01 4.57
N HIS A 301 12.32 -8.66 5.39
CA HIS A 301 11.46 -8.00 6.37
C HIS A 301 12.24 -7.13 7.35
N ALA A 302 13.43 -7.58 7.77
CA ALA A 302 14.25 -6.81 8.70
C ALA A 302 14.89 -5.58 8.02
N LEU A 303 15.32 -5.68 6.77
CA LEU A 303 15.77 -4.52 5.98
C LEU A 303 14.63 -3.52 5.79
N MET A 304 13.45 -3.98 5.40
CA MET A 304 12.28 -3.10 5.19
C MET A 304 11.88 -2.38 6.47
N LEU A 305 11.91 -3.06 7.62
CA LEU A 305 11.69 -2.43 8.92
C LEU A 305 12.71 -1.31 9.19
N ARG A 306 14.01 -1.58 8.98
CA ARG A 306 15.07 -0.56 9.18
C ARG A 306 14.87 0.65 8.27
N ILE A 307 14.47 0.42 7.01
CA ILE A 307 14.18 1.50 6.06
C ILE A 307 13.00 2.35 6.54
N LEU A 308 11.89 1.74 6.99
CA LEU A 308 10.73 2.47 7.51
C LEU A 308 11.09 3.30 8.75
N GLN A 309 11.85 2.72 9.69
CA GLN A 309 12.30 3.43 10.89
C GLN A 309 13.18 4.64 10.52
N ALA A 310 14.14 4.45 9.62
CA ALA A 310 15.01 5.52 9.15
C ALA A 310 14.27 6.60 8.34
N PHE A 311 13.22 6.26 7.58
CA PHE A 311 12.33 7.26 6.98
C PHE A 311 11.56 8.09 8.02
N GLY A 312 11.24 7.50 9.18
CA GLY A 312 10.67 8.24 10.30
C GLY A 312 11.67 9.24 10.89
N GLU A 313 12.91 8.83 11.11
CA GLU A 313 13.98 9.73 11.55
C GLU A 313 14.21 10.89 10.56
N GLU A 314 14.18 10.58 9.26
CA GLU A 314 14.33 11.54 8.18
C GLU A 314 13.15 12.52 8.09
N THR A 315 11.95 12.05 8.41
CA THR A 315 10.75 12.91 8.57
C THR A 315 10.97 13.93 9.68
N GLU A 316 11.45 13.50 10.85
CA GLU A 316 11.72 14.42 11.97
C GLU A 316 12.84 15.41 11.62
N ALA A 317 13.86 14.99 10.86
CA ALA A 317 14.95 15.85 10.40
C ALA A 317 14.44 16.96 9.47
N VAL A 318 13.68 16.61 8.42
CA VAL A 318 13.11 17.61 7.49
C VAL A 318 12.13 18.54 8.21
N ALA A 319 11.35 18.04 9.17
CA ALA A 319 10.46 18.88 9.97
C ALA A 319 11.24 19.95 10.75
N ARG A 320 12.35 19.58 11.40
CA ARG A 320 13.23 20.54 12.09
C ARG A 320 13.89 21.52 11.14
N GLU A 321 14.40 21.05 10.00
CA GLU A 321 15.05 21.88 8.98
C GLU A 321 14.11 22.96 8.44
N ARG A 322 12.83 22.63 8.26
CA ARG A 322 11.80 23.51 7.68
C ARG A 322 10.92 24.22 8.71
N GLY A 323 11.12 23.99 10.01
CA GLY A 323 10.27 24.53 11.07
C GLY A 323 8.82 24.04 11.00
N LEU A 324 8.58 22.84 10.48
CA LEU A 324 7.25 22.24 10.35
C LEU A 324 6.83 21.56 11.66
N PRO A 325 5.55 21.68 12.06
CA PRO A 325 5.05 20.91 13.19
C PRO A 325 5.11 19.39 12.90
N PRO A 326 5.42 18.55 13.92
CA PRO A 326 5.47 17.10 13.75
C PRO A 326 4.18 16.54 13.14
N TYR A 327 4.33 15.74 12.09
CA TYR A 327 3.25 15.08 11.35
C TYR A 327 2.19 16.00 10.71
N GLN A 328 2.48 17.29 10.53
CA GLN A 328 1.60 18.28 9.90
C GLN A 328 2.27 18.89 8.67
N TRP A 329 2.82 18.03 7.81
CA TRP A 329 3.39 18.48 6.54
C TRP A 329 2.28 18.80 5.56
N PRO A 330 2.37 19.93 4.83
CA PRO A 330 1.48 20.17 3.69
C PRO A 330 1.51 19.01 2.70
N ASP A 331 0.37 18.71 2.07
CA ASP A 331 0.27 17.60 1.10
C ASP A 331 1.26 17.69 -0.06
N ALA A 332 1.59 18.92 -0.48
CA ALA A 332 2.58 19.20 -1.52
C ALA A 332 4.00 18.80 -1.07
N ASP A 333 4.39 19.16 0.16
CA ASP A 333 5.69 18.82 0.75
C ASP A 333 5.83 17.30 0.90
N GLN A 334 4.78 16.61 1.36
CA GLN A 334 4.79 15.14 1.47
C GLN A 334 5.12 14.45 0.15
N ARG A 335 4.76 15.05 -1.00
CA ARG A 335 4.92 14.49 -2.35
C ARG A 335 6.08 15.09 -3.14
N ASP A 336 6.81 16.03 -2.55
CA ASP A 336 7.88 16.74 -3.24
C ASP A 336 8.98 15.76 -3.68
N THR A 337 9.20 15.67 -4.99
CA THR A 337 10.21 14.78 -5.58
C THR A 337 11.63 15.19 -5.22
N ALA A 338 11.84 16.42 -4.69
CA ALA A 338 13.10 16.83 -4.10
C ALA A 338 13.51 15.94 -2.89
N HIS A 339 12.57 15.19 -2.29
CA HIS A 339 12.88 14.21 -1.25
C HIS A 339 13.47 12.89 -1.77
N ASN A 340 13.33 12.57 -3.07
CA ASN A 340 13.79 11.30 -3.63
C ASN A 340 15.27 10.99 -3.35
N PRO A 341 16.24 11.91 -3.57
CA PRO A 341 17.63 11.62 -3.26
C PRO A 341 17.87 11.32 -1.78
N ARG A 342 17.20 12.06 -0.90
CA ARG A 342 17.31 11.91 0.55
C ARG A 342 16.80 10.53 1.00
N LEU A 343 15.62 10.14 0.53
CA LEU A 343 15.04 8.82 0.78
C LEU A 343 15.91 7.69 0.22
N MET A 344 16.42 7.83 -1.00
CA MET A 344 17.25 6.78 -1.58
C MET A 344 18.57 6.59 -0.83
N ARG A 345 19.17 7.67 -0.30
CA ARG A 345 20.34 7.54 0.57
C ARG A 345 20.04 6.75 1.84
N VAL A 346 18.84 6.90 2.42
CA VAL A 346 18.41 6.05 3.55
C VAL A 346 18.35 4.58 3.12
N VAL A 347 17.76 4.27 1.96
CA VAL A 347 17.70 2.91 1.42
C VAL A 347 19.11 2.33 1.20
N GLN A 348 20.01 3.09 0.57
CA GLN A 348 21.40 2.68 0.36
C GLN A 348 22.13 2.43 1.69
N ARG A 349 21.98 3.31 2.69
CA ARG A 349 22.58 3.11 4.03
C ARG A 349 22.05 1.85 4.71
N ALA A 350 20.73 1.63 4.67
CA ALA A 350 20.12 0.44 5.25
C ALA A 350 20.62 -0.84 4.56
N MET A 351 20.76 -0.82 3.23
CA MET A 351 21.29 -1.94 2.46
C MET A 351 22.77 -2.19 2.77
N ALA A 352 23.59 -1.15 2.90
CA ALA A 352 24.99 -1.29 3.31
C ALA A 352 25.12 -1.91 4.72
N ALA A 353 24.17 -1.61 5.61
CA ALA A 353 24.11 -2.16 6.96
C ALA A 353 23.46 -3.56 7.06
N SER A 354 23.00 -4.14 5.94
CA SER A 354 22.36 -5.48 5.91
C SER A 354 23.35 -6.63 6.16
N GLY A 355 24.66 -6.36 6.12
CA GLY A 355 25.70 -7.35 6.38
C GLY A 355 26.04 -8.25 5.18
N VAL A 356 25.39 -8.05 4.03
CA VAL A 356 25.72 -8.77 2.78
C VAL A 356 27.07 -8.28 2.25
N ARG A 357 28.08 -9.16 2.25
CA ARG A 357 29.44 -8.87 1.78
C ARG A 357 29.67 -9.40 0.37
N HIS A 358 30.61 -8.79 -0.35
CA HIS A 358 31.11 -9.27 -1.65
C HIS A 358 30.02 -9.50 -2.71
N ASN A 359 29.18 -8.49 -2.94
CA ASN A 359 28.16 -8.52 -3.98
C ASN A 359 28.28 -7.30 -4.91
N ASP A 360 28.64 -7.55 -6.16
CA ASP A 360 28.90 -6.50 -7.17
C ASP A 360 27.65 -5.70 -7.57
N GLU A 361 26.46 -6.30 -7.45
CA GLU A 361 25.20 -5.61 -7.72
C GLU A 361 24.90 -4.59 -6.62
N ILE A 362 25.07 -4.99 -5.36
CA ILE A 362 24.96 -4.06 -4.21
C ILE A 362 26.01 -2.96 -4.33
N ALA A 363 27.28 -3.31 -4.62
CA ALA A 363 28.35 -2.34 -4.73
C ALA A 363 28.04 -1.25 -5.79
N ARG A 364 27.52 -1.66 -6.96
CA ARG A 364 27.09 -0.72 -8.01
C ARG A 364 25.90 0.14 -7.57
N PHE A 365 24.89 -0.46 -6.94
CA PHE A 365 23.74 0.27 -6.43
C PHE A 365 24.12 1.32 -5.37
N LEU A 366 25.02 0.97 -4.44
CA LEU A 366 25.51 1.86 -3.40
C LEU A 366 26.39 3.01 -3.95
N ALA A 367 27.00 2.82 -5.12
CA ALA A 367 27.83 3.83 -5.77
C ALA A 367 27.04 4.90 -6.55
N ILE A 368 25.74 4.67 -6.79
CA ILE A 368 24.89 5.67 -7.46
C ILE A 368 24.73 6.88 -6.56
N ASP A 369 25.02 8.08 -7.07
CA ASP A 369 24.57 9.33 -6.46
C ASP A 369 23.08 9.55 -6.78
N PRO A 370 22.17 9.48 -5.79
CA PRO A 370 20.75 9.65 -6.05
C PRO A 370 20.38 11.07 -6.51
N ALA A 371 21.21 12.08 -6.23
CA ALA A 371 20.96 13.44 -6.69
C ALA A 371 21.09 13.55 -8.22
N ALA A 372 22.05 12.84 -8.82
CA ALA A 372 22.19 12.75 -10.27
C ALA A 372 20.99 12.08 -10.95
N ALA A 373 20.30 11.15 -10.27
CA ALA A 373 19.09 10.49 -10.78
C ALA A 373 17.83 11.37 -10.70
N ASN A 374 17.86 12.46 -9.92
CA ASN A 374 16.72 13.33 -9.69
C ASN A 374 16.72 14.60 -10.56
N GLN A 375 17.77 14.81 -11.35
CA GLN A 375 17.88 15.94 -12.29
C GLN A 375 17.18 15.59 -13.63
N ASN A 376 16.64 16.61 -14.29
CA ASN A 376 15.79 16.50 -15.48
C ASN A 376 16.46 15.88 -16.70
#